data_AF-A0AA38HK30-F1
#
_entry.id   AF-A0AA38HK30-F1
#
_cell.length_a   1.000
_cell.length_b   1.000
_cell.length_c   1.000
_cell.angle_alpha   90.00
_cell.angle_beta   90.00
_cell.angle_gamma   90.00
#
_symmetry.space_group_name_H-M   'P 1'
#
loop_
_entity.id
_entity.type
_entity.pdbx_description
1 polymer ?
#
loop_
_entity_poly.entity_id
_entity_poly.type
_entity_poly.pdbx_seq_one_letter_code
_entity_poly.pdbx_strand_id
1 'polypeptide(L)'
;MERCVDEIAYCDENLETGLKAKLQNVLDSEYKIMTYSDVIEVLQKAISDGHKFEENNVVFGTDLGTEHERYICEVVNNAPTFVTNYPKDIKAFYMKQNDDGKTVAAVDMLVPGIGELVGGSQREGDYDKLIQRCNEMGINPEDLD
;
A
#
# COMPACT_ATOMS: atom_id res chain seq x y z
N MET A 1 -18.76 -13.42 -6.21
CA MET A 1 -18.78 -14.54 -5.23
C MET A 1 -19.62 -15.73 -5.71
N GLU A 2 -19.63 -16.05 -7.01
CA GLU A 2 -20.62 -16.99 -7.58
C GLU A 2 -20.15 -18.44 -7.66
N ARG A 3 -18.85 -18.71 -7.51
CA ARG A 3 -18.27 -20.05 -7.69
C ARG A 3 -18.12 -20.86 -6.40
N CYS A 4 -18.07 -20.20 -5.24
CA CYS A 4 -17.80 -20.83 -3.94
C CYS A 4 -18.83 -20.39 -2.89
N VAL A 5 -20.11 -20.39 -3.27
CA VAL A 5 -21.20 -19.82 -2.45
C VAL A 5 -21.34 -20.57 -1.13
N ASP A 6 -21.24 -21.89 -1.16
CA ASP A 6 -21.39 -22.75 0.01
C ASP A 6 -20.21 -22.60 0.97
N GLU A 7 -18.98 -22.52 0.45
CA GLU A 7 -17.79 -22.29 1.28
C GLU A 7 -17.82 -20.90 1.92
N ILE A 8 -18.23 -19.86 1.18
CA ILE A 8 -18.34 -18.51 1.73
C ILE A 8 -19.43 -18.45 2.81
N ALA A 9 -20.58 -19.10 2.60
CA ALA A 9 -21.63 -19.18 3.60
C ALA A 9 -21.16 -19.93 4.86
N TYR A 10 -20.48 -21.07 4.68
CA TYR A 10 -19.89 -21.80 5.79
C TYR A 10 -18.89 -20.95 6.58
N CYS A 11 -18.00 -20.21 5.91
CA CYS A 11 -17.05 -19.33 6.56
C CYS A 11 -17.73 -18.16 7.29
N ASP A 12 -18.80 -17.60 6.74
CA ASP A 12 -19.60 -16.55 7.38
C ASP A 12 -20.28 -17.04 8.66
N GLU A 13 -20.82 -18.26 8.64
CA GLU A 13 -21.52 -18.83 9.80
C GLU A 13 -20.55 -19.35 10.87
N ASN A 14 -19.39 -19.88 10.48
CA ASN A 14 -18.54 -20.69 11.37
C ASN A 14 -17.13 -20.10 11.65
N LEU A 15 -16.64 -19.14 10.85
CA LEU A 15 -15.31 -18.55 11.04
C LEU A 15 -15.38 -17.07 11.43
N GLU A 16 -16.04 -16.24 10.62
CA GLU A 16 -16.19 -14.80 10.85
C GLU A 16 -17.60 -14.36 10.44
N THR A 17 -18.44 -14.10 11.44
CA THR A 17 -19.79 -13.57 11.21
C THR A 17 -19.74 -12.24 10.47
N GLY A 18 -20.39 -12.17 9.30
CA GLY A 18 -20.39 -10.98 8.45
C GLY A 18 -19.27 -10.93 7.40
N LEU A 19 -18.42 -11.96 7.32
CA LEU A 19 -17.40 -12.12 6.29
C LEU A 19 -17.98 -11.98 4.87
N LYS A 20 -19.12 -12.59 4.60
CA LYS A 20 -19.76 -12.52 3.28
C LYS A 20 -20.11 -11.08 2.92
N ALA A 21 -20.67 -10.32 3.86
CA ALA A 21 -20.99 -8.91 3.66
C ALA A 21 -19.72 -8.07 3.47
N LYS A 22 -18.66 -8.33 4.24
CA LYS A 22 -17.36 -7.67 4.12
C LYS A 22 -16.72 -7.89 2.75
N LEU A 23 -16.71 -9.13 2.25
CA LEU A 23 -16.23 -9.47 0.91
C LEU A 23 -17.06 -8.80 -0.19
N GLN A 24 -18.39 -8.80 -0.04
CA GLN A 24 -19.29 -8.13 -0.98
C GLN A 24 -19.02 -6.62 -1.01
N ASN A 25 -18.83 -5.99 0.15
CA ASN A 25 -18.50 -4.57 0.23
C ASN A 25 -17.19 -4.25 -0.50
N VAL A 26 -16.15 -5.08 -0.36
CA VAL A 26 -14.88 -4.89 -1.09
C VAL A 26 -15.09 -5.01 -2.60
N LEU A 27 -15.92 -5.95 -3.06
CA LEU A 27 -16.20 -6.14 -4.49
C LEU A 27 -17.04 -5.01 -5.11
N ASP A 28 -17.98 -4.46 -4.34
CA ASP A 28 -18.91 -3.44 -4.82
C ASP A 28 -18.38 -2.00 -4.63
N SER A 29 -17.30 -1.84 -3.85
CA SER A 29 -16.68 -0.54 -3.61
C SER A 29 -15.92 -0.03 -4.82
N GLU A 30 -16.06 1.26 -5.10
CA GLU A 30 -15.11 1.96 -5.99
C GLU A 30 -13.78 2.15 -5.25
N TYR A 31 -12.71 1.65 -5.84
CA TYR A 31 -11.35 1.84 -5.31
C TYR A 31 -10.99 3.33 -5.27
N LYS A 32 -10.31 3.75 -4.20
CA LYS A 32 -9.65 5.05 -4.14
C LYS A 32 -8.19 4.94 -4.57
N ILE A 33 -7.65 6.02 -5.11
CA ILE A 33 -6.24 6.12 -5.47
C ILE A 33 -5.70 7.37 -4.77
N MET A 34 -4.63 7.19 -4.02
CA MET A 34 -3.91 8.26 -3.33
C MET A 34 -2.42 8.14 -3.63
N THR A 35 -1.69 9.24 -3.59
CA THR A 35 -0.23 9.18 -3.54
C THR A 35 0.22 8.94 -2.10
N TYR A 36 1.43 8.41 -1.93
CA TYR A 36 2.07 8.29 -0.62
C TYR A 36 2.11 9.64 0.11
N SER A 37 2.41 10.73 -0.62
CA SER A 37 2.42 12.08 -0.04
C SER A 37 1.05 12.49 0.52
N ASP A 38 -0.04 12.22 -0.22
CA ASP A 38 -1.40 12.49 0.26
C ASP A 38 -1.71 11.70 1.54
N VAL A 39 -1.26 10.43 1.58
CA VAL A 39 -1.43 9.57 2.76
C VAL A 39 -0.68 10.14 3.97
N ILE A 40 0.57 10.57 3.80
CA ILE A 40 1.35 11.20 4.88
C ILE A 40 0.64 12.46 5.41
N GLU A 41 0.13 13.32 4.53
CA GLU A 41 -0.60 14.53 4.94
C GLU A 41 -1.87 14.19 5.75
N VAL A 42 -2.62 13.18 5.31
CA VAL A 42 -3.82 12.72 6.02
C VAL A 42 -3.48 12.15 7.40
N LEU A 43 -2.44 11.33 7.51
CA LEU A 43 -2.01 10.73 8.77
C LEU A 43 -1.49 11.80 9.75
N GLN A 44 -0.65 12.74 9.27
CA GLN A 44 -0.16 13.86 10.07
C GLN A 44 -1.30 14.73 10.58
N LYS A 45 -2.32 14.98 9.75
CA LYS A 45 -3.51 15.70 10.17
C LYS A 45 -4.28 14.93 11.24
N ALA A 46 -4.50 13.62 11.07
CA ALA A 46 -5.17 12.80 12.06
C ALA A 46 -4.44 12.82 13.42
N ILE A 47 -3.11 12.77 13.42
CA ILE A 47 -2.28 12.89 14.63
C ILE A 47 -2.45 14.27 15.27
N SER A 48 -2.42 15.35 14.48
CA SER A 48 -2.66 16.71 14.96
C SER A 48 -4.07 16.90 15.55
N ASP A 49 -5.06 16.18 15.02
CA ASP A 49 -6.45 16.18 15.50
C ASP A 49 -6.64 15.26 16.74
N GLY A 50 -5.56 14.61 17.20
CA GLY A 50 -5.52 13.84 18.44
C GLY A 50 -5.69 12.32 18.28
N HIS A 51 -5.72 11.81 17.03
CA HIS A 51 -5.62 10.37 16.79
C HIS A 51 -4.25 9.87 17.24
N LYS A 52 -4.20 8.66 17.81
CA LYS A 52 -2.95 8.05 18.29
C LYS A 52 -2.74 6.74 17.57
N PHE A 53 -1.71 6.71 16.75
CA PHE A 53 -1.13 5.51 16.18
C PHE A 53 -0.10 4.92 17.17
N GLU A 54 0.29 3.66 17.00
CA GLU A 54 1.44 3.04 17.66
C GLU A 54 2.72 3.80 17.29
N GLU A 55 2.88 4.19 16.02
CA GLU A 55 3.93 5.10 15.55
C GLU A 55 3.36 6.44 15.09
N ASN A 56 3.57 7.51 15.86
CA ASN A 56 3.03 8.84 15.54
C ASN A 56 4.03 9.72 14.77
N ASN A 57 5.28 9.30 14.61
CA ASN A 57 6.28 10.02 13.82
C ASN A 57 6.15 9.65 12.33
N VAL A 58 5.04 10.07 11.73
CA VAL A 58 4.76 9.87 10.31
C VAL A 58 5.28 11.07 9.51
N VAL A 59 6.36 10.88 8.76
CA VAL A 59 6.96 11.90 7.89
C VAL A 59 7.26 11.30 6.51
N PHE A 60 7.57 12.14 5.53
CA PHE A 60 7.96 11.64 4.21
C PHE A 60 9.21 10.75 4.32
N GLY A 61 9.13 9.52 3.83
CA GLY A 61 10.16 8.49 4.00
C GLY A 61 9.88 7.51 5.13
N THR A 62 8.85 7.73 5.96
CA THR A 62 8.38 6.73 6.93
C THR A 62 7.67 5.59 6.20
N ASP A 63 8.01 4.35 6.53
CA ASP A 63 7.28 3.17 6.04
C ASP A 63 5.92 3.05 6.74
N LEU A 64 4.88 2.71 6.00
CA LEU A 64 3.52 2.70 6.54
C LEU A 64 3.27 1.39 7.29
N GLY A 65 3.13 1.47 8.62
CA GLY A 65 2.62 0.35 9.41
C GLY A 65 1.15 0.00 9.09
N THR A 66 0.76 -1.25 9.36
CA THR A 66 -0.60 -1.79 9.10
C THR A 66 -1.72 -0.92 9.71
N GLU A 67 -1.48 -0.28 10.86
CA GLU A 67 -2.46 0.64 11.46
C GLU A 67 -2.75 1.87 10.60
N HIS A 68 -1.72 2.43 9.94
CA HIS A 68 -1.84 3.58 9.07
C HIS A 68 -2.63 3.19 7.82
N GLU A 69 -2.28 2.05 7.23
CA GLU A 69 -2.95 1.50 6.05
C GLU A 69 -4.44 1.25 6.32
N ARG A 70 -4.73 0.61 7.46
CA ARG A 70 -6.11 0.36 7.89
C ARG A 70 -6.85 1.65 8.17
N TYR A 71 -6.21 2.65 8.77
CA TYR A 71 -6.84 3.96 8.98
C TYR A 71 -7.26 4.62 7.66
N ILE A 72 -6.40 4.58 6.64
CA ILE A 72 -6.72 5.10 5.30
C ILE A 72 -7.94 4.35 4.71
N CYS A 73 -7.94 3.02 4.77
CA CYS A 73 -9.03 2.22 4.20
C CYS A 73 -10.34 2.28 4.98
N GLU A 74 -10.29 2.23 6.31
CA GLU A 74 -11.46 2.04 7.17
C GLU A 74 -12.07 3.37 7.64
N VAL A 75 -11.23 4.39 7.87
CA VAL A 75 -11.67 5.66 8.47
C VAL A 75 -11.75 6.77 7.42
N VAL A 76 -10.74 6.88 6.55
CA VAL A 76 -10.64 8.00 5.61
C VAL A 76 -11.50 7.75 4.37
N ASN A 77 -11.29 6.61 3.71
CA ASN A 77 -11.94 6.31 2.44
C ASN A 77 -13.16 5.41 2.57
N ASN A 78 -13.23 4.61 3.64
CA ASN A 78 -14.21 3.53 3.81
C ASN A 78 -14.32 2.66 2.54
N ALA A 79 -13.18 2.37 1.93
CA ALA A 79 -13.06 1.68 0.66
C ALA A 79 -11.63 1.11 0.49
N PRO A 80 -11.45 0.04 -0.32
CA PRO A 80 -10.15 -0.38 -0.80
C PRO A 80 -9.40 0.80 -1.45
N THR A 81 -8.11 0.95 -1.14
CA THR A 81 -7.32 2.12 -1.55
C THR A 81 -5.99 1.69 -2.15
N PHE A 82 -5.67 2.16 -3.35
CA PHE A 82 -4.34 2.08 -3.91
C PHE A 82 -3.52 3.28 -3.44
N VAL A 83 -2.37 3.02 -2.82
CA VAL A 83 -1.38 4.05 -2.50
C VAL A 83 -0.27 3.97 -3.52
N THR A 84 0.10 5.09 -4.14
CA THR A 84 1.02 5.15 -5.27
C THR A 84 2.20 6.08 -5.01
N ASN A 85 3.28 5.94 -5.78
CA ASN A 85 4.41 6.88 -5.77
C ASN A 85 5.14 6.96 -4.42
N TYR A 86 5.55 5.81 -3.90
CA TYR A 86 6.33 5.73 -2.66
C TYR A 86 7.73 6.35 -2.79
N PRO A 87 8.34 6.80 -1.67
CA PRO A 87 9.71 7.29 -1.68
C PRO A 87 10.67 6.20 -2.15
N LYS A 88 11.60 6.57 -3.04
CA LYS A 88 12.56 5.63 -3.63
C LYS A 88 13.43 4.96 -2.56
N ASP A 89 13.71 5.66 -1.46
CA ASP A 89 14.65 5.25 -0.42
C ASP A 89 14.14 4.14 0.50
N ILE A 90 12.82 3.87 0.47
CA ILE A 90 12.20 2.77 1.22
C ILE A 90 11.67 1.65 0.31
N LYS A 91 11.98 1.69 -1.00
CA LYS A 91 11.52 0.71 -1.98
C LYS A 91 12.70 0.10 -2.73
N ALA A 92 12.43 -1.03 -3.40
CA ALA A 92 13.45 -1.84 -4.05
C ALA A 92 14.11 -1.16 -5.26
N PHE A 93 15.34 -1.56 -5.58
CA PHE A 93 16.15 -0.95 -6.65
C PHE A 93 15.52 -1.03 -8.05
N TYR A 94 14.73 -2.07 -8.32
CA TYR A 94 14.15 -2.33 -9.64
C TYR A 94 12.90 -1.49 -9.94
N MET A 95 12.42 -0.69 -8.98
CA MET A 95 11.21 0.11 -9.16
C MET A 95 11.53 1.35 -9.98
N LYS A 96 10.70 1.65 -10.99
CA LYS A 96 10.91 2.79 -11.90
C LYS A 96 10.94 4.10 -11.12
N GLN A 97 11.98 4.91 -11.33
CA GLN A 97 12.08 6.24 -10.72
C GLN A 97 11.17 7.23 -11.44
N ASN A 98 10.38 7.99 -10.69
CA ASN A 98 9.53 9.06 -11.21
C ASN A 98 10.36 10.31 -11.54
N ASP A 99 9.79 11.20 -12.34
CA ASP A 99 10.48 12.42 -12.81
C ASP A 99 10.78 13.43 -11.69
N ASP A 100 10.17 13.28 -10.52
CA ASP A 100 10.44 14.09 -9.33
C ASP A 100 11.79 13.76 -8.65
N GLY A 101 12.44 12.65 -9.05
CA GLY A 101 13.71 12.17 -8.50
C GLY A 101 13.66 11.68 -7.05
N LYS A 102 12.48 11.64 -6.44
CA LYS A 102 12.24 11.30 -5.02
C LYS A 102 11.40 10.04 -4.85
N THR A 103 10.48 9.79 -5.77
CA THR A 103 9.52 8.69 -5.68
C THR A 103 9.76 7.64 -6.78
N VAL A 104 9.19 6.46 -6.58
CA VAL A 104 9.15 5.38 -7.57
C VAL A 104 7.71 5.05 -7.92
N ALA A 105 7.47 4.56 -9.14
CA ALA A 105 6.17 4.10 -9.62
C ALA A 105 5.74 2.77 -8.96
N ALA A 106 5.68 2.76 -7.63
CA ALA A 106 5.18 1.70 -6.79
C ALA A 106 3.69 1.91 -6.49
N VAL A 107 3.00 0.81 -6.23
CA VAL A 107 1.60 0.78 -5.83
C VAL A 107 1.37 -0.33 -4.82
N ASP A 108 0.71 0.01 -3.70
CA ASP A 108 0.26 -0.96 -2.71
C ASP A 108 -1.28 -0.89 -2.66
N MET A 109 -1.95 -2.04 -2.74
CA MET A 109 -3.40 -2.19 -2.65
C MET A 109 -3.79 -2.50 -1.21
N LEU A 110 -4.40 -1.52 -0.55
CA LEU A 110 -4.89 -1.63 0.81
C LEU A 110 -6.35 -2.07 0.80
N VAL A 111 -6.71 -3.00 1.69
CA VAL A 111 -8.10 -3.43 1.90
C VAL A 111 -8.49 -3.39 3.38
N PRO A 112 -9.76 -3.04 3.69
CA PRO A 112 -10.25 -3.00 5.08
C PRO A 112 -10.03 -4.31 5.83
N GLY A 113 -9.59 -4.21 7.08
CA GLY A 113 -9.37 -5.30 8.03
C GLY A 113 -7.94 -5.84 8.07
N ILE A 114 -7.22 -5.89 6.94
CA ILE A 114 -5.87 -6.47 6.89
C ILE A 114 -4.75 -5.45 6.61
N GLY A 115 -5.02 -4.36 5.88
CA GLY A 115 -3.98 -3.47 5.36
C GLY A 115 -3.59 -3.85 3.93
N GLU A 116 -2.29 -3.91 3.63
CA GLU A 116 -1.78 -4.31 2.31
C GLU A 116 -2.22 -5.74 1.91
N LEU A 117 -2.80 -5.86 0.72
CA LEU A 117 -3.12 -7.13 0.06
C LEU A 117 -2.17 -7.44 -1.10
N VAL A 118 -1.79 -6.43 -1.90
CA VAL A 118 -0.92 -6.60 -3.07
C VAL A 118 0.01 -5.40 -3.22
N GLY A 119 1.31 -5.66 -3.30
CA GLY A 119 2.32 -4.68 -3.70
C GLY A 119 2.80 -4.88 -5.13
N GLY A 120 3.08 -3.78 -5.83
CA GLY A 120 3.53 -3.79 -7.23
C GLY A 120 4.32 -2.55 -7.61
N SER A 121 4.97 -2.59 -8.76
CA SER A 121 5.58 -1.41 -9.36
C SER A 121 5.81 -1.58 -10.85
N GLN A 122 5.87 -0.45 -11.57
CA GLN A 122 6.52 -0.44 -12.87
C GLN A 122 8.01 -0.71 -12.67
N ARG A 123 8.57 -1.57 -13.52
CA ARG A 123 10.00 -1.90 -13.48
C ARG A 123 10.80 -0.82 -14.18
N GLU A 124 11.97 -0.49 -13.63
CA GLU A 124 12.88 0.44 -14.30
C GLU A 124 13.37 -0.18 -15.60
N GLY A 125 13.14 0.55 -16.70
CA GLY A 125 13.50 0.11 -18.05
C GLY A 125 14.78 0.77 -18.56
N ASP A 126 15.28 1.76 -17.84
CA ASP A 126 16.55 2.42 -18.12
C ASP A 126 17.69 1.70 -17.39
N TYR A 127 18.59 1.10 -18.17
CA TYR A 127 19.71 0.32 -17.65
C TYR A 127 20.63 1.14 -16.74
N ASP A 128 20.96 2.37 -17.13
CA ASP A 128 21.89 3.21 -16.38
C ASP A 128 21.29 3.61 -15.03
N LYS A 129 20.00 3.96 -15.01
CA LYS A 129 19.27 4.25 -13.75
C LYS A 129 19.17 3.03 -12.84
N LEU A 130 18.97 1.85 -13.41
CA LEU A 130 18.87 0.60 -12.66
C LEU A 130 20.21 0.27 -11.99
N ILE A 131 21.32 0.28 -12.74
CA ILE A 131 22.66 0.02 -12.22
C ILE A 131 23.07 1.07 -11.19
N GLN A 132 22.76 2.35 -11.45
CA GLN A 132 22.98 3.41 -10.47
C GLN A 132 22.27 3.08 -9.15
N ARG A 133 21.00 2.64 -9.21
CA ARG A 133 20.24 2.32 -8.01
C ARG A 133 20.76 1.07 -7.29
N CYS A 134 21.21 0.05 -8.02
CA CYS A 134 21.92 -1.09 -7.43
C CYS A 134 23.13 -0.63 -6.60
N ASN A 135 23.97 0.22 -7.18
CA ASN A 135 25.16 0.76 -6.51
C ASN A 135 24.80 1.58 -5.26
N GLU A 136 23.78 2.45 -5.35
CA GLU A 136 23.27 3.24 -4.22
C GLU A 136 22.78 2.35 -3.06
N MET A 137 22.24 1.17 -3.37
CA MET A 137 21.73 0.21 -2.39
C MET A 137 22.76 -0.87 -1.99
N GLY A 138 23.99 -0.79 -2.52
CA GLY A 138 25.05 -1.77 -2.24
C GLY A 138 24.81 -3.16 -2.84
N ILE A 139 24.01 -3.25 -3.90
CA ILE A 139 23.73 -4.48 -4.65
C ILE A 139 24.76 -4.59 -5.78
N ASN A 140 25.51 -5.69 -5.83
CA ASN A 140 26.43 -5.97 -6.93
C ASN A 140 25.62 -6.38 -8.18
N PRO A 141 25.69 -5.62 -9.30
CA PRO A 141 24.93 -5.96 -10.50
C PRO A 141 25.27 -7.33 -11.09
N GLU A 142 26.51 -7.80 -10.94
CA GLU A 142 26.94 -9.11 -11.45
C GLU A 142 26.23 -10.29 -10.76
N ASP A 143 25.65 -10.08 -9.57
CA ASP A 143 24.88 -11.11 -8.86
C ASP A 143 23.45 -11.27 -9.44
N LEU A 144 23.03 -10.40 -10.36
CA LEU A 144 21.68 -10.35 -10.93
C LEU A 144 21.61 -10.91 -12.36
N ASP A 145 22.74 -11.30 -12.95
CA ASP A 145 22.87 -11.87 -14.30
C ASP A 145 22.56 -13.39 -14.36
#